data_AF-A0AAP7A129-F1
#
_entry.id   AF-A0AAP7A129-F1
#
_cell.length_a   1.000
_cell.length_b   1.000
_cell.length_c   1.000
_cell.angle_alpha   90.00
_cell.angle_beta   90.00
_cell.angle_gamma   90.00
#
_symmetry.space_group_name_H-M   'P 1'
#
loop_
_entity.id
_entity.type
_entity.pdbx_description
1 polymer ?
#
loop_
_entity_poly.entity_id
_entity_poly.type
_entity_poly.pdbx_seq_one_letter_code
_entity_poly.pdbx_strand_id
1 'polypeptide(L)'
;MKATIWAWGILLGLSLPSLAGAAGTYSAEKIFTDPQSGAVYYNVERIDLETREKRVVVKMADGQWKKWNPNIRSMRVEEGQQLPVLDTNFADSVEGGMQYIYDPEDQEVVKGKLFRSSPDGKWGIHERLYFEPTGKGNTGKVHSYVLRNNQTGKTKEWLRTDYSIGATWLSDNRIIYSRLNEKLNQEEIVIYDPAADKLDRVAFGNLRGVQPDKGYVVYTLNKPNRPLYVLDLKKRVSKPLKDWAAAEAYLPHSENAKDSTIDLPSDFDLDALPEEKMKMKTQCDYKVTIDGTTARGPFVFEEKQTAKIPVKPLAEVYGWKLSKLDKKAAAFRFKLEHGSRLIELNPANSVLEEGILYMTTEQIKQLGYRSVNVAYDPEP
;
A
#
# COMPACT_ATOMS: atom_id res chain seq x y z
N MET A 1 -73.03 35.63 17.99
CA MET A 1 -72.23 34.63 18.74
C MET A 1 -70.80 34.75 18.26
N LYS A 2 -69.97 35.50 18.99
CA LYS A 2 -68.83 35.00 19.80
C LYS A 2 -67.82 34.21 18.94
N ALA A 3 -66.81 34.90 18.39
CA ALA A 3 -65.45 35.07 18.97
C ALA A 3 -64.58 33.82 18.70
N THR A 4 -63.33 33.88 18.24
CA THR A 4 -62.28 34.84 18.60
C THR A 4 -61.14 34.75 17.57
N ILE A 5 -60.69 35.89 17.05
CA ILE A 5 -59.35 36.09 16.47
C ILE A 5 -58.49 36.63 17.62
N TRP A 6 -57.32 36.03 17.85
CA TRP A 6 -56.19 36.70 18.53
C TRP A 6 -54.94 36.49 17.69
N ALA A 7 -54.44 37.59 17.15
CA ALA A 7 -53.14 37.72 16.52
C ALA A 7 -52.26 38.55 17.45
N TRP A 8 -51.17 38.01 17.96
CA TRP A 8 -49.99 38.74 18.46
C TRP A 8 -48.82 37.75 18.30
N GLY A 9 -47.87 37.96 17.40
CA GLY A 9 -46.87 39.01 17.48
C GLY A 9 -45.55 38.35 17.88
N ILE A 10 -44.84 37.78 16.91
CA ILE A 10 -43.45 37.35 17.14
C ILE A 10 -42.57 38.47 16.61
N LEU A 11 -42.00 39.21 17.56
CA LEU A 11 -40.90 40.14 17.34
C LEU A 11 -39.77 39.45 16.56
N LEU A 12 -39.31 40.15 15.52
CA LEU A 12 -37.99 40.00 14.94
C LEU A 12 -36.93 40.24 16.04
N GLY A 13 -36.53 39.18 16.72
CA GLY A 13 -35.27 39.11 17.42
C GLY A 13 -34.19 38.73 16.42
N LEU A 14 -33.59 39.73 15.77
CA LEU A 14 -32.28 39.60 15.13
C LEU A 14 -31.23 39.33 16.22
N SER A 15 -31.18 38.10 16.74
CA SER A 15 -29.92 37.56 17.23
C SER A 15 -29.13 37.15 16.01
N LEU A 16 -28.20 38.01 15.61
CA LEU A 16 -27.10 37.62 14.73
C LEU A 16 -26.60 36.25 15.21
N PRO A 17 -26.60 35.19 14.36
CA PRO A 17 -25.76 34.06 14.64
C PRO A 17 -24.36 34.65 14.76
N SER A 18 -23.79 34.59 15.95
CA SER A 18 -22.35 34.67 16.08
C SER A 18 -21.77 33.75 15.01
N LEU A 19 -20.88 34.30 14.19
CA LEU A 19 -20.09 33.58 13.19
C LEU A 19 -19.30 32.45 13.89
N ALA A 20 -19.97 31.36 14.23
CA ALA A 20 -19.38 30.04 14.36
C ALA A 20 -19.37 29.50 12.93
N GLY A 21 -18.16 29.24 12.42
CA GLY A 21 -17.91 28.87 11.03
C GLY A 21 -18.84 27.74 10.58
N ALA A 22 -19.19 27.74 9.29
CA ALA A 22 -20.00 26.71 8.68
C ALA A 22 -19.40 25.33 9.01
N ALA A 23 -20.02 24.60 9.94
CA ALA A 23 -19.71 23.20 10.18
C ALA A 23 -20.03 22.45 8.88
N GLY A 24 -19.00 22.00 8.15
CA GLY A 24 -19.18 21.16 6.98
C GLY A 24 -19.95 19.89 7.33
N THR A 25 -20.54 19.22 6.34
CA THR A 25 -21.10 17.88 6.60
C THR A 25 -19.94 16.92 6.72
N TYR A 26 -19.82 16.24 7.85
CA TYR A 26 -18.78 15.25 8.08
C TYR A 26 -19.34 13.84 7.91
N SER A 27 -18.52 12.95 7.36
CA SER A 27 -18.67 11.51 7.56
C SER A 27 -17.41 10.97 8.23
N ALA A 28 -17.57 9.93 9.05
CA ALA A 28 -16.45 9.27 9.69
C ALA A 28 -16.55 7.75 9.56
N GLU A 29 -15.41 7.13 9.31
CA GLU A 29 -15.24 5.68 9.34
C GLU A 29 -14.26 5.33 10.44
N LYS A 30 -14.66 4.48 11.39
CA LYS A 30 -13.72 3.90 12.36
C LYS A 30 -12.84 2.87 11.66
N ILE A 31 -11.53 3.02 11.78
CA ILE A 31 -10.54 2.20 11.05
C ILE A 31 -9.73 1.30 11.96
N PHE A 32 -9.26 1.83 13.08
CA PHE A 32 -8.32 1.13 13.95
C PHE A 32 -8.57 1.50 15.41
N THR A 33 -8.35 0.56 16.30
CA THR A 33 -8.32 0.81 17.75
C THR A 33 -7.00 0.25 18.24
N ASP A 34 -6.15 1.12 18.76
CA ASP A 34 -4.88 0.70 19.32
C ASP A 34 -5.15 -0.01 20.67
N PRO A 35 -4.82 -1.31 20.77
CA PRO A 35 -5.06 -2.07 22.00
C PRO A 35 -4.19 -1.61 23.17
N GLN A 36 -3.06 -0.94 22.93
CA GLN A 36 -2.14 -0.50 23.99
C GLN A 36 -2.58 0.84 24.58
N SER A 37 -2.79 1.86 23.74
CA SER A 37 -3.19 3.20 24.20
C SER A 37 -4.69 3.37 24.40
N GLY A 38 -5.51 2.48 23.82
CA GLY A 38 -6.97 2.65 23.75
C GLY A 38 -7.42 3.74 22.76
N ALA A 39 -6.50 4.34 22.00
CA ALA A 39 -6.82 5.35 21.01
C ALA A 39 -7.64 4.76 19.85
N VAL A 40 -8.63 5.51 19.38
CA VAL A 40 -9.49 5.13 18.26
C VAL A 40 -9.25 6.06 17.08
N TYR A 41 -8.97 5.47 15.92
CA TYR A 41 -8.59 6.17 14.70
C TYR A 41 -9.73 6.14 13.70
N TYR A 42 -10.02 7.32 13.15
CA TYR A 42 -11.10 7.57 12.21
C TYR A 42 -10.54 8.16 10.93
N ASN A 43 -11.06 7.72 9.78
CA ASN A 43 -11.00 8.50 8.55
C ASN A 43 -12.19 9.44 8.55
N VAL A 44 -11.94 10.73 8.68
CA VAL A 44 -12.97 11.77 8.60
C VAL A 44 -12.92 12.41 7.22
N GLU A 45 -14.07 12.50 6.59
CA GLU A 45 -14.26 13.21 5.34
C GLU A 45 -15.16 14.43 5.58
N ARG A 46 -14.65 15.62 5.22
CA ARG A 46 -15.47 16.83 5.13
C ARG A 46 -16.00 16.92 3.70
N ILE A 47 -17.32 16.88 3.58
CA ILE A 47 -18.05 17.06 2.33
C ILE A 47 -18.65 18.47 2.36
N ASP A 48 -18.01 19.39 1.63
CA ASP A 48 -18.62 20.67 1.29
C ASP A 48 -18.85 20.76 -0.23
N LEU A 49 -19.56 21.79 -0.69
CA LEU A 49 -20.00 21.91 -2.09
C LEU A 49 -18.85 22.10 -3.09
N GLU A 50 -17.63 22.43 -2.62
CA GLU A 50 -16.51 22.83 -3.48
C GLU A 50 -15.24 21.99 -3.26
N THR A 51 -15.10 21.33 -2.12
CA THR A 51 -13.91 20.57 -1.71
C THR A 51 -14.26 19.28 -0.97
N ARG A 52 -13.45 18.25 -1.21
CA ARG A 52 -13.47 16.97 -0.50
C ARG A 52 -12.17 16.84 0.27
N GLU A 53 -12.22 17.00 1.58
CA GLU A 53 -11.04 16.86 2.45
C GLU A 53 -11.11 15.55 3.23
N LYS A 54 -10.01 14.80 3.26
CA LYS A 54 -9.85 13.60 4.09
C LYS A 54 -8.75 13.79 5.11
N ARG A 55 -9.03 13.41 6.36
CA ARG A 55 -8.09 13.48 7.49
C ARG A 55 -8.18 12.24 8.34
N VAL A 56 -7.03 11.82 8.87
CA VAL A 56 -7.00 10.91 10.01
C VAL A 56 -7.23 11.73 11.28
N VAL A 57 -8.22 11.31 12.06
CA VAL A 57 -8.59 11.91 13.34
C VAL A 57 -8.53 10.83 14.42
N VAL A 58 -8.01 11.18 15.59
CA VAL A 58 -7.79 10.25 16.69
C VAL A 58 -8.55 10.72 17.91
N LYS A 59 -9.31 9.81 18.52
CA LYS A 59 -9.88 9.95 19.85
C LYS A 59 -8.96 9.23 20.83
N MET A 60 -8.29 9.99 21.68
CA MET A 60 -7.43 9.47 22.75
C MET A 60 -8.29 8.85 23.86
N ALA A 61 -7.68 7.99 24.70
CA ALA A 61 -8.38 7.32 25.80
C ALA A 61 -8.97 8.28 26.86
N ASP A 62 -8.38 9.48 27.00
CA ASP A 62 -8.88 10.54 27.88
C ASP A 62 -10.06 11.35 27.25
N GLY A 63 -10.46 11.00 26.02
CA GLY A 63 -11.54 11.66 25.29
C GLY A 63 -11.09 12.87 24.46
N GLN A 64 -9.82 13.26 24.50
CA GLN A 64 -9.30 14.32 23.63
C GLN A 64 -9.28 13.87 22.16
N TRP A 65 -9.61 14.82 21.28
CA TRP A 65 -9.57 14.60 19.84
C TRP A 65 -8.38 15.35 19.23
N LYS A 66 -7.68 14.69 18.32
CA LYS A 66 -6.57 15.26 17.56
C LYS A 66 -6.73 14.95 16.08
N LYS A 67 -6.15 15.78 15.22
CA LYS A 67 -5.99 15.48 13.80
C LYS A 67 -4.53 15.25 13.45
N TRP A 68 -4.29 14.38 12.49
CA TRP A 68 -2.95 14.16 11.96
C TRP A 68 -2.58 15.18 10.89
N ASN A 69 -1.29 15.19 10.56
CA ASN A 69 -0.75 15.98 9.46
C ASN A 69 -1.59 15.82 8.18
N PRO A 70 -1.92 16.92 7.47
CA PRO A 70 -2.78 16.90 6.29
C PRO A 70 -2.24 16.06 5.11
N ASN A 71 -0.94 15.74 5.13
CA ASN A 71 -0.33 14.86 4.15
C ASN A 71 -0.64 13.38 4.37
N ILE A 72 -1.14 13.01 5.55
CA ILE A 72 -1.70 11.69 5.85
C ILE A 72 -3.22 11.79 5.70
N ARG A 73 -3.72 11.34 4.56
CA ARG A 73 -5.11 11.57 4.14
C ARG A 73 -6.08 10.56 4.72
N SER A 74 -5.67 9.32 4.80
CA SER A 74 -6.46 8.24 5.39
C SER A 74 -5.58 7.09 5.84
N MET A 75 -6.20 6.20 6.61
CA MET A 75 -5.64 4.96 7.12
C MET A 75 -6.49 3.79 6.64
N ARG A 76 -5.87 2.62 6.45
CA ARG A 76 -6.57 1.35 6.26
C ARG A 76 -5.84 0.25 7.01
N VAL A 77 -6.58 -0.72 7.52
CA VAL A 77 -6.02 -1.96 8.04
C VAL A 77 -6.35 -3.04 7.01
N GLU A 78 -5.32 -3.52 6.30
CA GLU A 78 -5.51 -4.63 5.36
C GLU A 78 -5.63 -5.94 6.12
N GLU A 79 -6.46 -6.84 5.61
CA GLU A 79 -6.59 -8.17 6.18
C GLU A 79 -5.25 -8.92 6.13
N GLY A 80 -4.83 -9.47 7.28
CA GLY A 80 -3.54 -10.14 7.43
C GLY A 80 -2.34 -9.21 7.62
N GLN A 81 -2.52 -7.88 7.61
CA GLN A 81 -1.51 -6.94 8.08
C GLN A 81 -1.75 -6.56 9.53
N GLN A 82 -0.69 -6.57 10.34
CA GLN A 82 -0.76 -6.18 11.75
C GLN A 82 -0.78 -4.66 11.94
N LEU A 83 -0.20 -3.92 11.00
CA LEU A 83 0.00 -2.47 11.10
C LEU A 83 -0.87 -1.71 10.09
N PRO A 84 -1.51 -0.59 10.49
CA PRO A 84 -2.29 0.22 9.57
C PRO A 84 -1.42 0.84 8.46
N VAL A 85 -1.90 0.77 7.23
CA VAL A 85 -1.29 1.42 6.06
C VAL A 85 -1.89 2.80 5.87
N LEU A 86 -1.05 3.77 5.55
CA LEU A 86 -1.42 5.16 5.37
C LEU A 86 -1.49 5.52 3.89
N ASP A 87 -2.57 6.18 3.49
CA ASP A 87 -2.66 6.91 2.23
C ASP A 87 -2.09 8.32 2.46
N THR A 88 -1.05 8.66 1.71
CA THR A 88 -0.37 9.94 1.85
C THR A 88 -0.25 10.66 0.51
N ASN A 89 0.03 11.96 0.56
CA ASN A 89 0.38 12.77 -0.61
C ASN A 89 1.85 13.22 -0.61
N PHE A 90 2.69 12.60 0.23
CA PHE A 90 4.13 12.86 0.21
C PHE A 90 4.67 12.58 -1.20
N ALA A 91 5.58 13.42 -1.69
CA ALA A 91 6.01 13.40 -3.09
C ALA A 91 6.52 12.02 -3.55
N ASP A 92 7.26 11.31 -2.70
CA ASP A 92 7.77 9.97 -2.97
C ASP A 92 6.74 8.84 -2.79
N SER A 93 5.61 9.10 -2.15
CA SER A 93 4.43 8.24 -2.19
C SER A 93 3.72 8.36 -3.53
N VAL A 94 3.56 9.59 -4.02
CA VAL A 94 2.90 9.90 -5.30
C VAL A 94 3.71 9.38 -6.49
N GLU A 95 5.04 9.36 -6.37
CA GLU A 95 5.92 8.75 -7.36
C GLU A 95 5.90 7.19 -7.31
N GLY A 96 5.17 6.59 -6.36
CA GLY A 96 4.96 5.13 -6.21
C GLY A 96 6.03 4.41 -5.39
N GLY A 97 7.10 5.12 -5.02
CA GLY A 97 8.32 4.52 -4.52
C GLY A 97 8.26 4.12 -3.06
N MET A 98 7.52 4.84 -2.22
CA MET A 98 7.48 4.62 -0.78
C MET A 98 6.05 4.43 -0.27
N GLN A 99 5.90 3.50 0.66
CA GLN A 99 4.68 3.25 1.42
C GLN A 99 4.89 3.69 2.86
N TYR A 100 3.77 3.99 3.51
CA TYR A 100 3.73 4.54 4.85
C TYR A 100 2.84 3.65 5.71
N ILE A 101 3.35 3.23 6.86
CA ILE A 101 2.59 2.47 7.85
C ILE A 101 2.64 3.21 9.19
N TYR A 102 1.61 3.04 9.99
CA TYR A 102 1.60 3.53 11.36
C TYR A 102 2.05 2.41 12.30
N ASP A 103 3.04 2.73 13.14
CA ASP A 103 3.49 1.88 14.24
C ASP A 103 2.85 2.40 15.54
N PRO A 104 1.86 1.67 16.11
CA PRO A 104 1.19 2.09 17.33
C PRO A 104 2.06 1.92 18.57
N GLU A 105 3.08 1.05 18.55
CA GLU A 105 3.94 0.82 19.72
C GLU A 105 4.87 2.03 19.96
N ASP A 106 5.51 2.50 18.88
CA ASP A 106 6.39 3.68 18.90
C ASP A 106 5.64 5.00 18.65
N GLN A 107 4.35 4.94 18.32
CA GLN A 107 3.50 6.08 17.91
C GLN A 107 4.13 6.91 16.79
N GLU A 108 4.58 6.24 15.73
CA GLU A 108 5.28 6.90 14.63
C GLU A 108 4.89 6.38 13.25
N VAL A 109 5.22 7.17 12.23
CA VAL A 109 5.03 6.80 10.84
C VAL A 109 6.31 6.18 10.31
N VAL A 110 6.20 4.93 9.84
CA VAL A 110 7.31 4.22 9.22
C VAL A 110 7.16 4.29 7.71
N LYS A 111 8.16 4.89 7.08
CA LYS A 111 8.28 5.02 5.64
C LYS A 111 9.20 3.93 5.10
N GLY A 112 8.75 3.17 4.11
CA GLY A 112 9.58 2.11 3.51
C GLY A 112 8.88 1.39 2.36
N LYS A 113 9.42 0.23 1.98
CA LYS A 113 8.73 -0.70 1.08
C LYS A 113 8.00 -1.76 1.88
N LEU A 114 6.68 -1.80 1.70
CA LEU A 114 5.81 -2.72 2.40
C LEU A 114 5.78 -4.07 1.68
N PHE A 115 6.28 -5.09 2.37
CA PHE A 115 6.05 -6.48 2.03
C PHE A 115 5.01 -7.05 2.98
N ARG A 116 3.89 -7.54 2.44
CA ARG A 116 2.92 -8.31 3.22
C ARG A 116 3.57 -9.61 3.67
N SER A 117 3.80 -9.77 4.97
CA SER A 117 4.46 -10.95 5.53
C SER A 117 3.56 -12.18 5.47
N SER A 118 4.17 -13.35 5.26
CA SER A 118 3.53 -14.65 5.51
C SER A 118 3.16 -14.75 7.00
N PRO A 119 2.20 -15.62 7.38
CA PRO A 119 1.85 -15.84 8.78
C PRO A 119 3.04 -16.18 9.69
N ASP A 120 4.04 -16.93 9.19
CA ASP A 120 5.27 -17.25 9.91
C ASP A 120 6.38 -16.20 9.78
N GLY A 121 6.11 -15.08 9.08
CA GLY A 121 7.02 -13.96 8.90
C GLY A 121 8.21 -14.23 7.99
N LYS A 122 8.43 -15.46 7.48
CA LYS A 122 9.63 -15.80 6.71
C LYS A 122 9.65 -15.24 5.31
N TRP A 123 8.48 -14.97 4.74
CA TRP A 123 8.35 -14.46 3.39
C TRP A 123 7.55 -13.18 3.37
N GLY A 124 7.79 -12.33 2.38
CA GLY A 124 7.08 -11.09 2.14
C GLY A 124 6.66 -10.96 0.69
N ILE A 125 5.47 -10.41 0.42
CA ILE A 125 4.97 -10.13 -0.93
C ILE A 125 4.83 -8.63 -1.14
N HIS A 126 5.37 -8.14 -2.24
CA HIS A 126 5.14 -6.78 -2.71
C HIS A 126 4.57 -6.80 -4.13
N GLU A 127 3.43 -6.15 -4.34
CA GLU A 127 2.86 -5.91 -5.68
C GLU A 127 3.34 -4.55 -6.17
N ARG A 128 3.91 -4.55 -7.37
CA ARG A 128 4.33 -3.38 -8.12
C ARG A 128 3.36 -3.16 -9.27
N LEU A 129 3.00 -1.90 -9.48
CA LEU A 129 2.22 -1.47 -10.64
C LEU A 129 2.96 -0.34 -11.35
N TYR A 130 3.34 -0.57 -12.60
CA TYR A 130 4.01 0.43 -13.42
C TYR A 130 3.66 0.26 -14.90
N PHE A 131 4.16 1.17 -15.73
CA PHE A 131 3.93 1.17 -17.17
C PHE A 131 5.26 1.01 -17.90
N GLU A 132 5.30 0.12 -18.88
CA GLU A 132 6.48 -0.07 -19.75
C GLU A 132 6.12 0.17 -21.22
N PRO A 133 7.08 0.61 -22.05
CA PRO A 133 6.90 0.67 -23.49
C PRO A 133 6.59 -0.71 -24.07
N THR A 134 5.53 -0.79 -24.86
CA THR A 134 5.26 -1.89 -25.79
C THR A 134 5.99 -1.61 -27.10
N GLY A 135 6.43 -2.66 -27.81
CA GLY A 135 7.17 -2.54 -29.08
C GLY A 135 6.46 -1.80 -30.23
N LYS A 136 5.25 -1.27 -30.00
CA LYS A 136 4.43 -0.50 -30.95
C LYS A 136 4.32 1.00 -30.59
N GLY A 137 5.15 1.49 -29.68
CA GLY A 137 5.13 2.90 -29.26
C GLY A 137 4.04 3.26 -28.25
N ASN A 138 3.26 2.29 -27.78
CA ASN A 138 2.29 2.47 -26.68
C ASN A 138 2.93 2.07 -25.35
N THR A 139 2.37 2.49 -24.21
CA THR A 139 2.72 1.94 -22.89
C THR A 139 1.72 0.87 -22.45
N GLY A 140 2.22 -0.22 -21.90
CA GLY A 140 1.45 -1.33 -21.35
C GLY A 140 1.49 -1.31 -19.84
N LYS A 141 0.37 -1.66 -19.21
CA LYS A 141 0.27 -1.83 -17.76
C LYS A 141 1.00 -3.11 -17.36
N VAL A 142 1.85 -3.04 -16.33
CA VAL A 142 2.57 -4.19 -15.79
C VAL A 142 2.23 -4.31 -14.31
N HIS A 143 1.72 -5.48 -13.93
CA HIS A 143 1.65 -5.95 -12.57
C HIS A 143 2.82 -6.90 -12.33
N SER A 144 3.62 -6.62 -11.31
CA SER A 144 4.78 -7.43 -10.97
C SER A 144 4.76 -7.78 -9.49
N TYR A 145 5.04 -9.04 -9.16
CA TYR A 145 4.95 -9.57 -7.80
C TYR A 145 6.32 -10.03 -7.34
N VAL A 146 6.82 -9.36 -6.31
CA VAL A 146 8.13 -9.62 -5.72
C VAL A 146 7.98 -10.38 -4.42
N LEU A 147 8.70 -11.50 -4.31
CA LEU A 147 8.83 -12.26 -3.08
C LEU A 147 10.12 -11.82 -2.41
N ARG A 148 10.07 -11.58 -1.10
CA ARG A 148 11.25 -11.43 -0.26
C ARG A 148 11.34 -12.58 0.72
N ASN A 149 12.50 -13.20 0.84
CA ASN A 149 12.83 -14.01 2.00
C ASN A 149 13.23 -13.05 3.13
N ASN A 150 12.41 -12.92 4.16
CA ASN A 150 12.62 -11.93 5.24
C ASN A 150 13.77 -12.29 6.17
N GLN A 151 14.35 -13.49 6.07
CA GLN A 151 15.53 -13.88 6.84
C GLN A 151 16.84 -13.47 6.15
N THR A 152 16.84 -13.46 4.81
CA THR A 152 18.05 -13.19 4.01
C THR A 152 17.98 -11.88 3.23
N GLY A 153 16.80 -11.27 3.14
CA GLY A 153 16.51 -10.11 2.29
C GLY A 153 16.57 -10.40 0.79
N LYS A 154 16.79 -11.65 0.37
CA LYS A 154 16.80 -12.00 -1.05
C LYS A 154 15.42 -11.81 -1.63
N THR A 155 15.36 -11.11 -2.75
CA THR A 155 14.12 -10.85 -3.46
C THR A 155 14.12 -11.56 -4.81
N LYS A 156 12.93 -11.92 -5.30
CA LYS A 156 12.74 -12.41 -6.67
C LYS A 156 11.42 -11.90 -7.21
N GLU A 157 11.42 -11.40 -8.45
CA GLU A 157 10.18 -11.28 -9.22
C GLU A 157 9.74 -12.71 -9.55
N TRP A 158 8.68 -13.19 -8.90
CA TRP A 158 8.20 -14.57 -9.15
C TRP A 158 7.11 -14.60 -10.21
N LEU A 159 6.42 -13.49 -10.44
CA LEU A 159 5.34 -13.40 -11.41
C LEU A 159 5.20 -11.99 -11.95
N ARG A 160 4.90 -11.93 -13.25
CA ARG A 160 4.66 -10.71 -13.99
C ARG A 160 3.50 -10.91 -14.95
N THR A 161 2.53 -10.00 -14.90
CA THR A 161 1.26 -10.06 -15.64
C THR A 161 0.84 -8.66 -16.09
N ASP A 162 -0.16 -8.57 -16.96
CA ASP A 162 -0.82 -7.32 -17.37
C ASP A 162 -2.12 -7.05 -16.59
N TYR A 163 -2.51 -7.96 -15.69
CA TYR A 163 -3.67 -7.86 -14.79
C TYR A 163 -3.31 -8.13 -13.33
N SER A 164 -4.14 -7.66 -12.39
CA SER A 164 -4.00 -8.00 -10.97
C SER A 164 -4.42 -9.45 -10.71
N ILE A 165 -3.65 -10.17 -9.88
CA ILE A 165 -3.84 -11.61 -9.63
C ILE A 165 -4.56 -11.90 -8.31
N GLY A 166 -4.79 -10.88 -7.48
CA GLY A 166 -5.41 -11.04 -6.15
C GLY A 166 -4.60 -11.93 -5.19
N ALA A 167 -3.26 -11.85 -5.23
CA ALA A 167 -2.40 -12.68 -4.39
C ALA A 167 -2.62 -12.43 -2.90
N THR A 168 -2.80 -13.52 -2.15
CA THR A 168 -3.06 -13.50 -0.71
C THR A 168 -2.36 -14.68 -0.03
N TRP A 169 -1.85 -14.45 1.18
CA TRP A 169 -1.32 -15.51 2.04
C TRP A 169 -2.44 -16.40 2.60
N LEU A 170 -2.23 -17.70 2.55
CA LEU A 170 -2.98 -18.68 3.33
C LEU A 170 -2.33 -18.85 4.70
N SER A 171 -3.10 -19.37 5.67
CA SER A 171 -2.64 -19.62 7.03
C SER A 171 -1.44 -20.58 7.13
N ASP A 172 -1.15 -21.33 6.06
CA ASP A 172 -0.04 -22.27 5.98
C ASP A 172 1.18 -21.73 5.21
N ASN A 173 1.30 -20.40 5.06
CA ASN A 173 2.42 -19.71 4.42
C ASN A 173 2.55 -19.95 2.91
N ARG A 174 1.48 -20.41 2.25
CA ARG A 174 1.40 -20.49 0.79
C ARG A 174 0.59 -19.34 0.22
N ILE A 175 0.78 -19.04 -1.05
CA ILE A 175 0.15 -17.91 -1.73
C ILE A 175 -0.93 -18.43 -2.67
N ILE A 176 -2.17 -18.00 -2.48
CA ILE A 176 -3.25 -18.26 -3.44
C ILE A 176 -3.45 -17.05 -4.35
N TYR A 177 -3.65 -17.29 -5.64
CA TYR A 177 -3.91 -16.25 -6.63
C TYR A 177 -4.56 -16.80 -7.90
N SER A 178 -5.09 -15.91 -8.73
CA SER A 178 -5.60 -16.24 -10.06
C SER A 178 -4.58 -15.94 -11.16
N ARG A 179 -4.54 -16.78 -12.20
CA ARG A 179 -3.76 -16.51 -13.41
C ARG A 179 -4.44 -17.07 -14.65
N LEU A 180 -4.06 -16.56 -15.82
CA LEU A 180 -4.38 -17.14 -17.11
C LEU A 180 -3.44 -18.32 -17.39
N ASN A 181 -4.00 -19.50 -17.61
CA ASN A 181 -3.28 -20.61 -18.20
C ASN A 181 -3.23 -20.43 -19.72
N GLU A 182 -2.10 -19.96 -20.24
CA GLU A 182 -1.96 -19.66 -21.67
C GLU A 182 -2.17 -20.88 -22.57
N LYS A 183 -1.76 -22.07 -22.13
CA LYS A 183 -1.90 -23.31 -22.92
C LYS A 183 -3.36 -23.72 -23.09
N LEU A 184 -4.16 -23.52 -22.06
CA LEU A 184 -5.58 -23.89 -22.05
C LEU A 184 -6.49 -22.71 -22.38
N ASN A 185 -5.94 -21.49 -22.48
CA ASN A 185 -6.66 -20.23 -22.61
C ASN A 185 -7.81 -20.11 -21.59
N GLN A 186 -7.51 -20.41 -20.33
CA GLN A 186 -8.49 -20.40 -19.23
C GLN A 186 -7.89 -19.82 -17.96
N GLU A 187 -8.69 -19.05 -17.23
CA GLU A 187 -8.31 -18.59 -15.89
C GLU A 187 -8.30 -19.77 -14.91
N GLU A 188 -7.27 -19.84 -14.09
CA GLU A 188 -7.12 -20.84 -13.05
C GLU A 188 -6.73 -20.19 -11.72
N ILE A 189 -7.13 -20.84 -10.65
CA ILE A 189 -6.73 -20.51 -9.28
C ILE A 189 -5.65 -21.49 -8.90
N VAL A 190 -4.55 -20.96 -8.39
CA VAL A 190 -3.35 -21.73 -8.05
C VAL A 190 -2.89 -21.40 -6.64
N ILE A 191 -2.18 -22.33 -6.02
CA ILE A 191 -1.46 -22.13 -4.77
C ILE A 191 0.03 -22.32 -5.05
N TYR A 192 0.83 -21.33 -4.67
CA TYR A 192 2.28 -21.35 -4.75
C TYR A 192 2.90 -21.48 -3.36
N ASP A 193 3.80 -22.44 -3.21
CA ASP A 193 4.63 -22.63 -2.04
C ASP A 193 6.01 -22.00 -2.29
N PRO A 194 6.34 -20.88 -1.62
CA PRO A 194 7.62 -20.21 -1.81
C PRO A 194 8.81 -21.00 -1.25
N ALA A 195 8.61 -21.85 -0.25
CA ALA A 195 9.67 -22.64 0.38
C ALA A 195 10.06 -23.85 -0.49
N ALA A 196 9.06 -24.51 -1.09
CA ALA A 196 9.27 -25.66 -1.98
C ALA A 196 9.43 -25.26 -3.46
N ASP A 197 9.24 -23.98 -3.79
CA ASP A 197 9.14 -23.46 -5.17
C ASP A 197 8.15 -24.26 -6.04
N LYS A 198 7.01 -24.62 -5.45
CA LYS A 198 6.02 -25.53 -6.06
C LYS A 198 4.71 -24.82 -6.32
N LEU A 199 4.13 -25.06 -7.49
CA LEU A 199 2.83 -24.52 -7.88
C LEU A 199 1.81 -25.63 -8.09
N ASP A 200 0.68 -25.54 -7.40
CA ASP A 200 -0.42 -26.49 -7.49
C ASP A 200 -1.70 -25.79 -7.99
N ARG A 201 -2.29 -26.30 -9.07
CA ARG A 201 -3.60 -25.83 -9.53
C ARG A 201 -4.71 -26.32 -8.61
N VAL A 202 -5.62 -25.42 -8.29
CA VAL A 202 -6.73 -25.66 -7.36
C VAL A 202 -8.06 -25.78 -8.11
N ALA A 203 -8.32 -24.88 -9.05
CA ALA A 203 -9.56 -24.88 -9.82
C ALA A 203 -9.38 -24.11 -11.15
N PHE A 204 -10.25 -24.39 -12.12
CA PHE A 204 -10.48 -23.49 -13.26
C PHE A 204 -11.59 -22.51 -12.89
N GLY A 205 -11.31 -21.21 -13.03
CA GLY A 205 -12.25 -20.16 -12.67
C GLY A 205 -11.56 -18.85 -12.29
N ASN A 206 -12.39 -17.85 -12.01
CA ASN A 206 -11.97 -16.54 -11.52
C ASN A 206 -12.07 -16.51 -10.00
N LEU A 207 -10.99 -16.12 -9.34
CA LEU A 207 -10.98 -15.86 -7.90
C LEU A 207 -11.89 -14.67 -7.57
N ARG A 208 -12.76 -14.81 -6.57
CA ARG A 208 -13.63 -13.73 -6.09
C ARG A 208 -13.34 -13.33 -4.65
N GLY A 209 -12.82 -14.24 -3.85
CA GLY A 209 -12.35 -13.94 -2.51
C GLY A 209 -11.84 -15.20 -1.81
N VAL A 210 -11.10 -14.98 -0.74
CA VAL A 210 -10.48 -16.03 0.07
C VAL A 210 -10.78 -15.70 1.52
N GLN A 211 -11.09 -16.72 2.31
CA GLN A 211 -11.05 -16.65 3.77
C GLN A 211 -9.85 -17.49 4.24
N PRO A 212 -8.66 -16.88 4.40
CA PRO A 212 -7.39 -17.58 4.60
C PRO A 212 -7.42 -18.53 5.80
N ASP A 213 -8.00 -18.10 6.92
CA ASP A 213 -7.98 -18.87 8.18
C ASP A 213 -8.83 -20.14 8.13
N LYS A 214 -9.95 -20.08 7.40
CA LYS A 214 -10.84 -21.22 7.22
C LYS A 214 -10.46 -22.07 6.00
N GLY A 215 -9.68 -21.51 5.08
CA GLY A 215 -9.31 -22.15 3.82
C GLY A 215 -10.49 -22.23 2.83
N TYR A 216 -11.38 -21.22 2.84
CA TYR A 216 -12.45 -21.14 1.84
C TYR A 216 -12.05 -20.23 0.69
N VAL A 217 -12.44 -20.62 -0.52
CA VAL A 217 -12.20 -19.85 -1.75
C VAL A 217 -13.51 -19.70 -2.48
N VAL A 218 -13.98 -18.46 -2.64
CA VAL A 218 -15.13 -18.13 -3.48
C VAL A 218 -14.63 -17.84 -4.88
N TYR A 219 -15.25 -18.47 -5.88
CA TYR A 219 -14.82 -18.35 -7.27
C TYR A 219 -15.98 -18.56 -8.25
N THR A 220 -15.83 -18.09 -9.48
CA THR A 220 -16.78 -18.35 -10.57
C THR A 220 -16.16 -19.24 -11.64
N LEU A 221 -16.89 -20.24 -12.14
CA LEU A 221 -16.39 -21.09 -13.24
C LEU A 221 -16.23 -20.30 -14.55
N ASN A 222 -15.34 -20.78 -15.42
CA ASN A 222 -15.14 -20.27 -16.78
C ASN A 222 -16.26 -20.73 -17.72
N LYS A 223 -17.49 -20.31 -17.44
CA LYS A 223 -18.69 -20.57 -18.25
C LYS A 223 -19.40 -19.24 -18.54
N PRO A 224 -20.21 -19.12 -19.61
CA PRO A 224 -20.88 -17.87 -19.96
C PRO A 224 -21.70 -17.25 -18.82
N ASN A 225 -22.41 -18.07 -18.05
CA ASN A 225 -23.20 -17.62 -16.89
C ASN A 225 -22.39 -17.46 -15.60
N ARG A 226 -21.06 -17.67 -15.63
CA ARG A 226 -20.10 -17.50 -14.52
C ARG A 226 -20.65 -18.01 -13.17
N PRO A 227 -21.08 -19.27 -13.07
CA PRO A 227 -21.76 -19.77 -11.89
C PRO A 227 -20.80 -19.72 -10.68
N LEU A 228 -21.34 -19.31 -9.54
CA LEU A 228 -20.60 -19.03 -8.32
C LEU A 228 -20.45 -20.31 -7.48
N TYR A 229 -19.27 -20.53 -6.94
CA TYR A 229 -18.91 -21.68 -6.12
C TYR A 229 -18.08 -21.24 -4.91
N VAL A 230 -18.13 -22.06 -3.86
CA VAL A 230 -17.13 -22.06 -2.80
C VAL A 230 -16.39 -23.39 -2.80
N LEU A 231 -15.07 -23.31 -2.65
CA LEU A 231 -14.17 -24.44 -2.47
C LEU A 231 -13.66 -24.46 -1.04
N ASP A 232 -13.74 -25.62 -0.39
CA ASP A 232 -13.02 -25.94 0.84
C ASP A 232 -11.64 -26.49 0.46
N LEU A 233 -10.56 -25.75 0.73
CA LEU A 233 -9.19 -26.12 0.37
C LEU A 233 -8.70 -27.37 1.11
N LYS A 234 -9.17 -27.59 2.35
CA LYS A 234 -8.76 -28.74 3.17
C LYS A 234 -9.36 -30.02 2.62
N LYS A 235 -10.64 -29.97 2.22
CA LYS A 235 -11.36 -31.13 1.66
C LYS A 235 -11.21 -31.29 0.16
N ARG A 236 -10.76 -30.24 -0.54
CA ARG A 236 -10.73 -30.16 -2.01
C ARG A 236 -12.09 -30.40 -2.66
N VAL A 237 -13.16 -29.91 -2.01
CA VAL A 237 -14.54 -30.06 -2.50
C VAL A 237 -15.14 -28.69 -2.79
N SER A 238 -15.66 -28.54 -4.01
CA SER A 238 -16.43 -27.36 -4.42
C SER A 238 -17.93 -27.61 -4.31
N LYS A 239 -18.68 -26.58 -3.91
CA LYS A 239 -20.15 -26.58 -3.94
C LYS A 239 -20.68 -25.30 -4.58
N PRO A 240 -21.79 -25.38 -5.34
CA PRO A 240 -22.39 -24.19 -5.94
C PRO A 240 -22.96 -23.27 -4.87
N LEU A 241 -22.94 -21.97 -5.15
CA LEU A 241 -23.60 -20.93 -4.39
C LEU A 241 -24.73 -20.33 -5.23
N LYS A 242 -25.82 -19.94 -4.57
CA LYS A 242 -27.00 -19.37 -5.24
C LYS A 242 -26.72 -17.97 -5.78
N ASP A 243 -26.10 -17.14 -4.96
CA ASP A 243 -25.87 -15.71 -5.21
C ASP A 243 -24.70 -15.20 -4.35
N TRP A 244 -24.39 -13.90 -4.47
CA TRP A 244 -23.30 -13.27 -3.73
C TRP A 244 -23.56 -13.19 -2.22
N ALA A 245 -24.81 -12.99 -1.80
CA ALA A 245 -25.16 -12.98 -0.37
C ALA A 245 -24.82 -14.33 0.30
N ALA A 246 -25.00 -15.44 -0.41
CA ALA A 246 -24.55 -16.75 0.07
C ALA A 246 -23.00 -16.88 0.11
N ALA A 247 -22.27 -16.16 -0.75
CA ALA A 247 -20.80 -16.14 -0.76
C ALA A 247 -20.21 -15.37 0.42
N GLU A 248 -20.85 -14.29 0.87
CA GLU A 248 -20.38 -13.46 1.99
C GLU A 248 -20.19 -14.25 3.29
N ALA A 249 -20.97 -15.32 3.50
CA ALA A 249 -20.80 -16.23 4.64
C ALA A 249 -19.46 -17.02 4.64
N TYR A 250 -18.77 -17.07 3.50
CA TYR A 250 -17.47 -17.74 3.30
C TYR A 250 -16.32 -16.78 3.11
N LEU A 251 -16.59 -15.48 3.10
CA LEU A 251 -15.58 -14.45 2.99
C LEU A 251 -15.32 -13.84 4.37
N PRO A 252 -14.13 -13.25 4.55
CA PRO A 252 -13.86 -12.40 5.70
C PRO A 252 -14.95 -11.34 5.82
N HIS A 253 -15.56 -11.25 6.99
CA HIS A 253 -16.36 -10.07 7.31
C HIS A 253 -15.37 -8.96 7.62
N SER A 254 -15.30 -7.96 6.74
CA SER A 254 -14.64 -6.71 7.08
C SER A 254 -15.43 -6.10 8.23
N GLU A 255 -14.90 -6.13 9.45
CA GLU A 255 -15.36 -5.22 10.52
C GLU A 255 -15.01 -3.76 10.19
N ASN A 256 -14.22 -3.52 9.13
CA ASN A 256 -13.65 -2.22 8.79
C ASN A 256 -14.53 -1.40 7.82
N ALA A 257 -14.53 -0.10 8.10
CA ALA A 257 -15.39 0.96 7.55
C ALA A 257 -16.86 0.87 7.98
N LYS A 258 -17.09 0.76 9.30
CA LYS A 258 -18.41 1.08 9.85
C LYS A 258 -18.59 2.60 9.82
N ASP A 259 -19.67 3.08 9.22
CA ASP A 259 -20.12 4.46 9.41
C ASP A 259 -20.21 4.73 10.92
N SER A 260 -19.32 5.59 11.37
CA SER A 260 -19.11 5.97 12.76
C SER A 260 -19.23 7.48 12.90
N THR A 261 -19.97 8.13 11.99
CA THR A 261 -20.23 9.58 12.05
C THR A 261 -20.90 9.97 13.37
N ILE A 262 -21.71 9.07 13.94
CA ILE A 262 -22.35 9.26 15.25
C ILE A 262 -21.36 9.29 16.44
N ASP A 263 -20.12 8.81 16.26
CA ASP A 263 -19.09 8.86 17.29
C ASP A 263 -18.46 10.26 17.42
N LEU A 264 -18.61 11.10 16.39
CA LEU A 264 -18.12 12.48 16.41
C LEU A 264 -18.93 13.33 17.40
N PRO A 265 -18.29 14.25 18.15
CA PRO A 265 -18.99 15.25 18.95
C PRO A 265 -20.02 16.05 18.14
N SER A 266 -21.10 16.48 18.77
CA SER A 266 -22.13 17.29 18.11
C SER A 266 -21.62 18.65 17.62
N ASP A 267 -20.57 19.16 18.25
CA ASP A 267 -19.85 20.39 17.93
C ASP A 267 -18.51 20.12 17.23
N PHE A 268 -18.37 18.95 16.58
CA PHE A 268 -17.14 18.58 15.89
C PHE A 268 -16.76 19.60 14.82
N ASP A 269 -15.57 20.17 14.97
CA ASP A 269 -14.93 21.05 14.01
C ASP A 269 -13.53 20.54 13.72
N LEU A 270 -13.34 20.04 12.49
CA LEU A 270 -12.06 19.52 12.03
C LEU A 270 -10.95 20.59 12.09
N ASP A 271 -11.28 21.86 11.87
CA ASP A 271 -10.30 22.94 11.83
C ASP A 271 -9.83 23.32 13.24
N ALA A 272 -10.72 23.20 14.23
CA ALA A 272 -10.42 23.46 15.64
C ALA A 272 -9.59 22.36 16.33
N LEU A 273 -9.54 21.14 15.78
CA LEU A 273 -8.76 20.06 16.37
C LEU A 273 -7.26 20.39 16.41
N PRO A 274 -6.56 20.13 17.52
CA PRO A 274 -5.11 20.26 17.57
C PRO A 274 -4.44 19.26 16.62
N GLU A 275 -3.41 19.72 15.89
CA GLU A 275 -2.61 18.86 15.03
C GLU A 275 -1.54 18.11 15.83
N GLU A 276 -1.52 16.80 15.68
CA GLU A 276 -0.45 15.94 16.18
C GLU A 276 0.65 15.79 15.15
N LYS A 277 1.86 16.20 15.53
CA LYS A 277 3.06 16.01 14.70
C LYS A 277 3.62 14.62 14.92
N MET A 278 3.26 13.71 14.01
CA MET A 278 3.81 12.36 14.00
C MET A 278 5.30 12.38 13.69
N LYS A 279 6.08 11.64 14.48
CA LYS A 279 7.46 11.32 14.12
C LYS A 279 7.46 10.43 12.88
N MET A 280 8.48 10.57 12.05
CA MET A 280 8.64 9.76 10.86
C MET A 280 10.02 9.12 10.86
N LYS A 281 10.06 7.78 10.79
CA LYS A 281 11.29 7.01 10.56
C LYS A 281 11.28 6.44 9.15
N THR A 282 12.46 6.36 8.53
CA THR A 282 12.62 5.62 7.27
C THR A 282 13.16 4.25 7.61
N GLN A 283 12.38 3.21 7.35
CA GLN A 283 12.83 1.84 7.49
C GLN A 283 13.97 1.58 6.52
N CYS A 284 15.10 1.08 7.03
CA CYS A 284 16.32 0.87 6.26
C CYS A 284 16.80 -0.58 6.36
N ASP A 285 16.22 -1.45 5.53
CA ASP A 285 16.46 -2.89 5.58
C ASP A 285 17.82 -3.35 5.04
N TYR A 286 18.54 -2.48 4.32
CA TYR A 286 19.79 -2.85 3.65
C TYR A 286 20.92 -1.89 3.98
N LYS A 287 22.11 -2.47 4.17
CA LYS A 287 23.39 -1.78 4.23
C LYS A 287 24.13 -1.94 2.91
N VAL A 288 24.57 -0.83 2.35
CA VAL A 288 25.43 -0.77 1.16
C VAL A 288 26.76 -0.18 1.58
N THR A 289 27.79 -1.02 1.66
CA THR A 289 29.14 -0.62 2.02
C THR A 289 29.98 -0.43 0.76
N ILE A 290 30.47 0.78 0.53
CA ILE A 290 31.33 1.15 -0.60
C ILE A 290 32.65 1.67 -0.05
N ASP A 291 33.75 0.97 -0.34
CA ASP A 291 35.10 1.32 0.12
C ASP A 291 35.19 1.69 1.62
N GLY A 292 34.46 0.92 2.46
CA GLY A 292 34.45 1.06 3.91
C GLY A 292 33.45 2.08 4.48
N THR A 293 32.83 2.92 3.65
CA THR A 293 31.72 3.78 4.05
C THR A 293 30.41 3.03 3.87
N THR A 294 29.41 3.25 4.74
CA THR A 294 28.11 2.57 4.67
C THR A 294 26.99 3.58 4.45
N ALA A 295 26.15 3.30 3.45
CA ALA A 295 24.85 3.93 3.28
C ALA A 295 23.76 2.92 3.62
N ARG A 296 22.72 3.37 4.32
CA ARG A 296 21.52 2.58 4.58
C ARG A 296 20.45 2.91 3.55
N GLY A 297 19.74 1.88 3.10
CA GLY A 297 18.70 2.00 2.09
C GLY A 297 17.47 1.19 2.47
N PRO A 298 16.26 1.68 2.10
CA PRO A 298 15.02 1.03 2.47
C PRO A 298 14.82 -0.33 1.81
N PHE A 299 15.40 -0.55 0.63
CA PHE A 299 15.25 -1.81 -0.07
C PHE A 299 16.30 -1.98 -1.18
N VAL A 300 16.56 -3.23 -1.54
CA VAL A 300 17.35 -3.65 -2.71
C VAL A 300 16.60 -4.81 -3.35
N PHE A 301 16.42 -4.77 -4.67
CA PHE A 301 15.85 -5.90 -5.40
C PHE A 301 16.94 -6.71 -6.10
N GLU A 302 16.90 -8.03 -5.98
CA GLU A 302 17.75 -8.94 -6.74
C GLU A 302 16.97 -9.42 -7.96
N GLU A 303 17.49 -9.09 -9.14
CA GLU A 303 16.94 -9.55 -10.42
C GLU A 303 18.04 -10.29 -11.17
N LYS A 304 17.80 -11.57 -11.49
CA LYS A 304 18.78 -12.42 -12.21
C LYS A 304 20.18 -12.36 -11.59
N GLN A 305 20.26 -12.48 -10.25
CA GLN A 305 21.50 -12.41 -9.45
C GLN A 305 22.20 -11.04 -9.46
N THR A 306 21.53 -9.99 -9.95
CA THR A 306 22.05 -8.63 -9.94
C THR A 306 21.27 -7.80 -8.92
N ALA A 307 21.98 -7.24 -7.94
CA ALA A 307 21.40 -6.28 -7.01
C ALA A 307 21.08 -4.95 -7.71
N LYS A 308 19.85 -4.49 -7.55
CA LYS A 308 19.32 -3.19 -7.98
C LYS A 308 19.21 -2.30 -6.76
N ILE A 309 20.13 -1.34 -6.67
CA ILE A 309 20.33 -0.50 -5.49
C ILE A 309 19.77 0.90 -5.78
N PRO A 310 18.91 1.46 -4.91
CA PRO A 310 18.42 2.82 -5.06
C PRO A 310 19.56 3.83 -5.14
N VAL A 311 19.55 4.70 -6.16
CA VAL A 311 20.63 5.66 -6.39
C VAL A 311 20.62 6.80 -5.36
N LYS A 312 19.42 7.31 -5.01
CA LYS A 312 19.28 8.51 -4.19
C LYS A 312 19.93 8.39 -2.79
N PRO A 313 19.70 7.33 -2.00
CA PRO A 313 20.36 7.17 -0.71
C PRO A 313 21.89 7.13 -0.80
N LEU A 314 22.42 6.52 -1.86
CA LEU A 314 23.87 6.52 -2.10
C LEU A 314 24.35 7.91 -2.49
N ALA A 315 23.67 8.59 -3.42
CA ALA A 315 24.07 9.91 -3.86
C ALA A 315 24.15 10.93 -2.70
N GLU A 316 23.22 10.85 -1.73
CA GLU A 316 23.22 11.69 -0.53
C GLU A 316 24.41 11.40 0.40
N VAL A 317 24.72 10.12 0.67
CA VAL A 317 25.83 9.74 1.57
C VAL A 317 27.21 9.98 0.94
N TYR A 318 27.35 9.67 -0.35
CA TYR A 318 28.63 9.74 -1.06
C TYR A 318 28.85 11.05 -1.81
N GLY A 319 27.93 12.00 -1.70
CA GLY A 319 28.02 13.32 -2.34
C GLY A 319 27.98 13.26 -3.87
N TRP A 320 27.31 12.26 -4.45
CA TRP A 320 27.15 12.17 -5.91
C TRP A 320 26.11 13.17 -6.39
N LYS A 321 26.40 13.81 -7.52
CA LYS A 321 25.44 14.71 -8.16
C LYS A 321 24.58 13.92 -9.14
N LEU A 322 23.30 13.75 -8.81
CA LEU A 322 22.30 13.18 -9.70
C LEU A 322 21.54 14.31 -10.42
N SER A 323 21.55 14.31 -11.76
CA SER A 323 20.86 15.31 -12.58
C SER A 323 20.03 14.63 -13.67
N LYS A 324 18.79 15.06 -13.87
CA LYS A 324 17.94 14.57 -14.96
C LYS A 324 18.39 15.22 -16.27
N LEU A 325 18.54 14.42 -17.32
CA LEU A 325 18.89 14.91 -18.67
C LEU A 325 17.63 15.17 -19.50
N ASP A 326 17.72 16.13 -20.43
CA ASP A 326 16.56 16.62 -21.20
C ASP A 326 15.84 15.53 -22.01
N LYS A 327 14.51 15.66 -22.06
CA LYS A 327 13.51 14.74 -22.63
C LYS A 327 13.51 14.63 -24.16
N LYS A 328 14.67 14.54 -24.84
CA LYS A 328 14.67 14.28 -26.29
C LYS A 328 14.19 12.86 -26.65
N ALA A 329 14.02 11.97 -25.67
CA ALA A 329 13.45 10.64 -25.83
C ALA A 329 12.34 10.38 -24.79
N ALA A 330 11.37 9.51 -25.13
CA ALA A 330 10.33 9.01 -24.22
C ALA A 330 10.88 8.14 -23.07
N ALA A 331 12.20 7.96 -23.02
CA ALA A 331 12.94 7.18 -22.03
C ALA A 331 13.58 8.08 -20.98
N PHE A 332 13.62 7.63 -19.72
CA PHE A 332 14.32 8.35 -18.66
C PHE A 332 15.84 8.38 -18.92
N ARG A 333 16.49 9.49 -18.58
CA ARG A 333 17.95 9.62 -18.63
C ARG A 333 18.43 10.45 -17.44
N PHE A 334 19.38 9.91 -16.70
CA PHE A 334 19.99 10.60 -15.58
C PHE A 334 21.51 10.58 -15.70
N LYS A 335 22.12 11.66 -15.24
CA LYS A 335 23.54 11.85 -15.14
C LYS A 335 23.93 11.70 -13.67
N LEU A 336 24.86 10.80 -13.37
CA LEU A 336 25.41 10.62 -12.03
C LEU A 336 26.91 10.98 -12.06
N GLU A 337 27.31 11.96 -11.27
CA GLU A 337 28.66 12.51 -11.26
C GLU A 337 29.33 12.35 -9.89
N HIS A 338 30.60 11.96 -9.91
CA HIS A 338 31.47 11.93 -8.73
C HIS A 338 32.89 12.39 -9.15
N GLY A 339 33.25 13.62 -8.79
CA GLY A 339 34.48 14.25 -9.25
C GLY A 339 34.52 14.34 -10.79
N SER A 340 35.56 13.79 -11.41
CA SER A 340 35.71 13.72 -12.88
C SER A 340 35.00 12.53 -13.53
N ARG A 341 34.40 11.63 -12.74
CA ARG A 341 33.75 10.42 -13.24
C ARG A 341 32.26 10.66 -13.42
N LEU A 342 31.74 10.02 -14.46
CA LEU A 342 30.40 10.21 -14.97
C LEU A 342 29.82 8.86 -15.37
N ILE A 343 28.55 8.65 -15.04
CA ILE A 343 27.73 7.60 -15.64
C ILE A 343 26.41 8.19 -16.10
N GLU A 344 25.93 7.71 -17.25
CA GLU A 344 24.56 7.92 -17.67
C GLU A 344 23.72 6.69 -17.35
N LEU A 345 22.63 6.90 -16.63
CA LEU A 345 21.62 5.90 -16.29
C LEU A 345 20.42 6.07 -17.23
N ASN A 346 20.11 5.03 -18.01
CA ASN A 346 19.03 4.97 -18.98
C ASN A 346 18.39 3.56 -19.01
N PRO A 347 17.30 3.31 -19.77
CA PRO A 347 16.62 2.02 -19.72
C PRO A 347 17.47 0.83 -20.20
N ALA A 348 18.59 1.06 -20.90
CA ALA A 348 19.45 -0.02 -21.37
C ALA A 348 20.36 -0.56 -20.26
N ASN A 349 20.62 0.21 -19.21
CA ASN A 349 21.60 -0.16 -18.17
C ASN A 349 21.09 0.05 -16.73
N SER A 350 19.92 0.65 -16.55
CA SER A 350 19.36 0.99 -15.25
C SER A 350 17.85 0.82 -15.28
N VAL A 351 17.23 0.93 -14.11
CA VAL A 351 15.79 0.72 -13.95
C VAL A 351 15.22 1.94 -13.24
N LEU A 352 14.11 2.47 -13.73
CA LEU A 352 13.29 3.47 -13.05
C LEU A 352 11.92 2.83 -12.82
N GLU A 353 11.71 2.34 -11.61
CA GLU A 353 10.46 1.69 -11.22
C GLU A 353 9.89 2.43 -10.04
N GLU A 354 8.58 2.72 -10.12
CA GLU A 354 7.86 3.38 -9.03
C GLU A 354 8.58 4.68 -8.59
N GLY A 355 9.05 5.46 -9.57
CA GLY A 355 9.74 6.73 -9.32
C GLY A 355 11.16 6.61 -8.76
N ILE A 356 11.63 5.39 -8.46
CA ILE A 356 12.95 5.17 -7.88
C ILE A 356 13.92 4.70 -8.96
N LEU A 357 15.03 5.41 -9.08
CA LEU A 357 16.13 5.06 -9.97
C LEU A 357 17.06 4.06 -9.29
N TYR A 358 17.37 2.96 -9.97
CA TYR A 358 18.25 1.90 -9.50
C TYR A 358 19.52 1.78 -10.34
N MET A 359 20.60 1.35 -9.69
CA MET A 359 21.85 0.99 -10.34
C MET A 359 22.40 -0.33 -9.81
N THR A 360 23.37 -0.91 -10.50
CA THR A 360 24.06 -2.15 -10.09
C THR A 360 25.39 -1.87 -9.41
N THR A 361 25.98 -2.90 -8.79
CA THR A 361 27.30 -2.78 -8.16
C THR A 361 28.41 -2.47 -9.17
N GLU A 362 28.28 -2.96 -10.41
CA GLU A 362 29.21 -2.70 -11.53
C GLU A 362 29.18 -1.23 -11.93
N GLN A 363 28.00 -0.61 -11.94
CA GLN A 363 27.88 0.82 -12.20
C GLN A 363 28.50 1.64 -11.07
N ILE A 364 28.33 1.23 -9.82
CA ILE A 364 29.03 1.89 -8.69
C ILE A 364 30.56 1.80 -8.89
N LYS A 365 31.10 0.66 -9.32
CA LYS A 365 32.54 0.50 -9.62
C LYS A 365 33.03 1.42 -10.74
N GLN A 366 32.20 1.73 -11.74
CA GLN A 366 32.54 2.70 -12.80
C GLN A 366 32.77 4.12 -12.23
N LEU A 367 32.12 4.49 -11.12
CA LEU A 367 32.38 5.74 -10.37
C LEU A 367 33.70 5.73 -9.60
N GLY A 368 34.48 4.65 -9.67
CA GLY A 368 35.83 4.56 -9.11
C GLY A 368 35.98 3.84 -7.79
N TYR A 369 34.88 3.28 -7.30
CA TYR A 369 34.89 2.47 -6.09
C TYR A 369 35.40 1.07 -6.36
N ARG A 370 36.17 0.51 -5.42
CA ARG A 370 36.83 -0.80 -5.60
C ARG A 370 35.98 -1.93 -5.06
N SER A 371 35.34 -1.69 -3.92
CA SER A 371 34.55 -2.65 -3.17
C SER A 371 33.13 -2.13 -2.99
N VAL A 372 32.16 -3.01 -3.24
CA VAL A 372 30.74 -2.76 -3.02
C VAL A 372 30.17 -4.02 -2.42
N ASN A 373 29.63 -3.92 -1.21
CA ASN A 373 28.94 -5.01 -0.53
C ASN A 373 27.52 -4.57 -0.20
N VAL A 374 26.55 -5.46 -0.44
CA VAL A 374 25.14 -5.24 -0.10
C VAL A 374 24.73 -6.33 0.86
N ALA A 375 24.24 -5.94 2.02
CA ALA A 375 23.76 -6.87 3.05
C ALA A 375 22.34 -6.49 3.47
N TYR A 376 21.50 -7.50 3.63
CA TYR A 376 20.25 -7.35 4.36
C TYR A 376 20.57 -7.27 5.85
N ASP A 377 20.18 -6.16 6.47
CA ASP A 377 20.44 -5.83 7.86
C ASP A 377 19.32 -4.91 8.35
N PRO A 378 18.10 -5.45 8.52
CA PRO A 378 16.97 -4.69 9.02
C PRO A 378 17.29 -4.10 10.38
N GLU A 379 16.92 -2.83 10.55
CA GLU A 379 16.98 -2.20 11.86
C GLU A 379 15.96 -2.89 12.79
N PRO A 380 16.35 -3.12 14.06
CA PRO A 380 15.50 -3.83 15.02
C PRO A 380 14.21 -3.09 15.34
#